data_AF-A0A2I5TNQ9-F1
#
_entry.id   AF-A0A2I5TNQ9-F1
#
_cell.length_a   1.000
_cell.length_b   1.000
_cell.length_c   1.000
_cell.angle_alpha   90.00
_cell.angle_beta   90.00
_cell.angle_gamma   90.00
#
_symmetry.space_group_name_H-M   'P 1'
#
loop_
_entity.id
_entity.type
_entity.pdbx_description
1 polymer ?
#
loop_
_entity_poly.entity_id
_entity_poly.type
_entity_poly.pdbx_seq_one_letter_code
_entity_poly.pdbx_strand_id
1 'polypeptide(L)'
;MRRRGMSPPTVVNDNEMSLAVMFDVPPQGDAYIGESDHRQLMKLKDNIRRRLHSPMTLSIRPHRVGMLNCLSIHLGGKAGTTLDLLITLAGNTVWPDDNEYARGARWYINVPDATDMMWLLKSLDVVTVNEG
;
A
#
# COMPACT_ATOMS: atom_id res chain seq x y z
N MET A 1 5.59 25.63 11.44
CA MET A 1 6.07 24.89 10.27
C MET A 1 4.90 24.06 9.74
N ARG A 2 4.41 24.27 8.50
CA ARG A 2 3.32 23.45 7.94
C ARG A 2 3.89 22.08 7.55
N ARG A 3 3.30 21.00 8.06
CA ARG A 3 3.67 19.63 7.68
C ARG A 3 3.32 19.45 6.21
N ARG A 4 4.31 19.21 5.34
CA ARG A 4 4.05 18.83 3.95
C ARG A 4 3.47 17.42 3.98
N GLY A 5 2.30 17.24 3.38
CA GLY A 5 1.62 15.96 3.32
C GLY A 5 0.78 15.89 2.05
N MET A 6 0.65 14.68 1.52
CA MET A 6 -0.30 14.39 0.45
C MET A 6 -1.69 14.24 1.07
N SER A 7 -2.69 14.94 0.52
CA SER A 7 -4.10 14.72 0.87
C SER A 7 -4.49 13.28 0.53
N PRO A 8 -5.44 12.64 1.26
CA PRO A 8 -5.95 11.34 0.87
C PRO A 8 -6.56 11.38 -0.55
N PRO A 9 -6.42 10.31 -1.34
CA PRO A 9 -7.08 10.25 -2.64
C PRO A 9 -8.60 10.14 -2.46
N THR A 10 -9.34 10.72 -3.40
CA THR A 10 -10.80 10.63 -3.46
C THR A 10 -11.21 9.30 -4.08
N VAL A 11 -12.21 8.65 -3.50
CA VAL A 11 -12.76 7.40 -4.04
C VAL A 11 -13.76 7.73 -5.13
N VAL A 12 -13.60 7.12 -6.31
CA VAL A 12 -14.44 7.31 -7.50
C VAL A 12 -14.90 5.95 -8.05
N ASN A 13 -15.91 5.93 -8.90
CA ASN A 13 -16.33 4.68 -9.55
C ASN A 13 -15.20 4.11 -10.42
N ASP A 14 -15.13 2.78 -10.52
CA ASP A 14 -14.09 2.11 -11.31
C ASP A 14 -14.12 2.48 -12.80
N ASN A 15 -15.28 2.91 -13.34
CA ASN A 15 -15.40 3.35 -14.73
C ASN A 15 -14.83 4.76 -14.99
N GLU A 16 -14.53 5.51 -13.94
CA GLU A 16 -13.88 6.83 -14.00
C GLU A 16 -12.35 6.69 -13.96
N MET A 17 -11.84 5.49 -13.69
CA MET A 17 -10.40 5.21 -13.59
C MET A 17 -9.83 4.69 -14.91
N SER A 18 -8.58 5.05 -15.19
CA SER A 18 -7.78 4.36 -16.21
C SER A 18 -7.47 2.93 -15.73
N LEU A 19 -7.75 1.92 -16.58
CA LEU A 19 -7.50 0.50 -16.27
C LEU A 19 -6.00 0.17 -16.05
N ALA A 20 -5.10 1.10 -16.34
CA ALA A 20 -3.66 0.91 -16.28
C ALA A 20 -3.01 1.40 -14.97
N VAL A 21 -3.76 2.04 -14.07
CA VAL A 21 -3.21 2.65 -12.84
C VAL A 21 -3.99 2.21 -11.60
N MET A 22 -3.34 2.25 -10.43
CA MET A 22 -4.01 2.05 -9.14
C MET A 22 -4.56 3.37 -8.60
N PHE A 23 -3.83 4.46 -8.80
CA PHE A 23 -4.22 5.82 -8.47
C PHE A 23 -4.15 6.69 -9.72
N ASP A 24 -5.26 7.33 -10.09
CA ASP A 24 -5.24 8.34 -11.14
C ASP A 24 -4.83 9.68 -10.53
N VAL A 25 -3.80 10.31 -11.09
CA VAL A 25 -3.17 11.51 -10.52
C VAL A 25 -3.07 12.55 -11.63
N PRO A 26 -4.10 13.40 -11.79
CA PRO A 26 -4.04 14.46 -12.79
C PRO A 26 -2.92 15.45 -12.46
N PRO A 27 -2.34 16.12 -13.47
CA PRO A 27 -1.30 17.14 -13.25
C PRO A 27 -1.73 18.27 -12.29
N GLN A 28 -3.03 18.53 -12.22
CA GLN A 28 -3.65 19.47 -11.29
C GLN A 28 -4.92 18.85 -10.71
N GLY A 29 -5.09 18.95 -9.40
CA GLY A 29 -6.25 18.41 -8.69
C GLY A 29 -5.86 17.36 -7.65
N ASP A 30 -6.88 16.66 -7.17
CA ASP A 30 -6.74 15.59 -6.21
C ASP A 30 -6.45 14.26 -6.91
N ALA A 31 -5.77 13.34 -6.22
CA ALA A 31 -5.62 11.98 -6.70
C ALA A 31 -6.91 11.18 -6.48
N TYR A 32 -7.14 10.19 -7.33
CA TYR A 32 -8.30 9.32 -7.32
C TYR A 32 -7.89 7.87 -7.12
N ILE A 33 -8.78 7.08 -6.53
CA ILE A 33 -8.68 5.62 -6.46
C ILE A 33 -10.06 5.02 -6.78
N GLY A 34 -10.09 3.98 -7.60
CA GLY A 34 -11.32 3.25 -7.91
C GLY A 34 -11.86 2.52 -6.68
N GLU A 35 -13.17 2.37 -6.58
CA GLU A 35 -13.83 1.62 -5.50
C GLU A 35 -13.26 0.22 -5.27
N SER A 36 -12.88 -0.50 -6.33
CA SER A 36 -12.34 -1.85 -6.22
C SER A 36 -10.95 -1.87 -5.57
N ASP A 37 -10.03 -1.02 -6.02
CA ASP A 37 -8.71 -0.91 -5.41
C ASP A 37 -8.78 -0.29 -4.01
N HIS A 38 -9.70 0.65 -3.79
CA HIS A 38 -9.94 1.20 -2.45
C HIS A 38 -10.38 0.12 -1.46
N ARG A 39 -11.29 -0.78 -1.86
CA ARG A 39 -11.70 -1.92 -1.04
C ARG A 39 -10.53 -2.86 -0.74
N GLN A 40 -9.67 -3.14 -1.72
CA GLN A 40 -8.49 -3.97 -1.51
C GLN A 40 -7.47 -3.30 -0.57
N LEU A 41 -7.25 -2.00 -0.71
CA LEU A 41 -6.42 -1.22 0.20
C LEU A 41 -6.95 -1.28 1.64
N MET A 42 -8.26 -1.12 1.84
CA MET A 42 -8.87 -1.24 3.17
C MET A 42 -8.72 -2.66 3.72
N LYS A 43 -8.93 -3.69 2.90
CA LYS A 43 -8.71 -5.10 3.27
C LYS A 43 -7.25 -5.35 3.67
N LEU A 44 -6.28 -4.80 2.94
CA LEU A 44 -4.86 -4.88 3.28
C LEU A 44 -4.61 -4.24 4.65
N LYS A 45 -5.07 -3.00 4.87
CA LYS A 45 -4.89 -2.27 6.14
C LYS A 45 -5.49 -3.03 7.33
N ASP A 46 -6.65 -3.63 7.16
CA ASP A 46 -7.30 -4.40 8.22
C ASP A 46 -6.56 -5.70 8.53
N ASN A 47 -6.08 -6.41 7.52
CA ASN A 47 -5.25 -7.60 7.73
C ASN A 47 -3.91 -7.26 8.40
N ILE A 48 -3.27 -6.14 8.02
CA ILE A 48 -2.06 -5.63 8.69
C ILE A 48 -2.34 -5.40 10.19
N ARG A 49 -3.44 -4.69 10.52
CA ARG A 49 -3.82 -4.41 11.91
C ARG A 49 -4.11 -5.66 12.71
N ARG A 50 -4.86 -6.61 12.12
CA ARG A 50 -5.18 -7.91 12.75
C ARG A 50 -3.93 -8.72 13.07
N ARG A 51 -2.92 -8.70 12.18
CA ARG A 51 -1.70 -9.49 12.36
C ARG A 51 -0.77 -8.91 13.41
N LEU A 52 -0.60 -7.59 13.44
CA LEU A 52 0.48 -6.96 14.19
C LEU A 52 0.06 -6.29 15.49
N HIS A 53 -1.21 -5.89 15.62
CA HIS A 53 -1.75 -5.10 16.75
C HIS A 53 -0.97 -3.78 17.00
N SER A 54 -1.64 -2.63 16.96
CA SER A 54 -0.97 -1.32 17.13
C SER A 54 -0.30 -1.11 18.50
N PRO A 55 0.77 -0.28 18.59
CA PRO A 55 1.45 0.45 17.51
C PRO A 55 2.50 -0.41 16.79
N MET A 56 2.89 0.03 15.58
CA MET A 56 3.72 -0.74 14.66
C MET A 56 4.99 0.05 14.30
N THR A 57 6.11 -0.64 14.20
CA THR A 57 7.36 -0.10 13.64
C THR A 57 7.41 -0.38 12.15
N LEU A 58 7.95 0.58 11.38
CA LEU A 58 8.01 0.54 9.93
C LEU A 58 9.45 0.73 9.46
N SER A 59 9.94 -0.18 8.63
CA SER A 59 11.20 -0.03 7.90
C SER A 59 10.96 -0.23 6.41
N ILE A 60 11.31 0.76 5.61
CA ILE A 60 11.12 0.74 4.15
C ILE A 60 12.50 0.77 3.48
N ARG A 61 12.72 -0.15 2.54
CA ARG A 61 13.98 -0.29 1.80
C ARG A 61 13.73 -0.42 0.30
N PRO A 62 14.27 0.47 -0.55
CA PRO A 62 14.40 0.19 -1.98
C PRO A 62 15.11 -1.15 -2.17
N HIS A 63 14.58 -1.99 -3.05
CA HIS A 63 15.05 -3.35 -3.27
C HIS A 63 14.97 -3.70 -4.76
N ARG A 64 15.62 -4.79 -5.17
CA ARG A 64 15.47 -5.38 -6.50
C ARG A 64 15.25 -6.88 -6.41
N VAL A 65 14.34 -7.41 -7.23
CA VAL A 65 14.20 -8.84 -7.46
C VAL A 65 14.48 -9.09 -8.93
N GLY A 66 15.66 -9.63 -9.25
CA GLY A 66 16.18 -9.60 -10.61
C GLY A 66 16.33 -8.17 -11.12
N MET A 67 15.65 -7.84 -12.22
CA MET A 67 15.64 -6.50 -12.82
C MET A 67 14.41 -5.65 -12.42
N LEU A 68 13.51 -6.21 -11.60
CA LEU A 68 12.32 -5.49 -11.15
C LEU A 68 12.66 -4.53 -10.01
N ASN A 69 12.12 -3.31 -10.10
CA ASN A 69 12.21 -2.32 -9.04
C ASN A 69 11.18 -2.69 -7.97
N CYS A 70 11.65 -2.87 -6.73
CA CYS A 70 10.81 -3.29 -5.63
C CYS A 70 11.01 -2.39 -4.41
N LEU A 71 10.07 -2.49 -3.49
CA LEU A 71 10.16 -1.93 -2.17
C LEU A 71 9.88 -3.01 -1.14
N SER A 72 10.87 -3.28 -0.29
CA SER A 72 10.72 -4.17 0.85
C SER A 72 10.28 -3.34 2.05
N ILE A 73 9.15 -3.71 2.63
CA ILE A 73 8.63 -3.11 3.85
C ILE A 73 8.65 -4.17 4.94
N HIS A 74 9.26 -3.84 6.06
CA HIS A 74 9.19 -4.66 7.27
C HIS A 74 8.35 -3.92 8.32
N LEU A 75 7.34 -4.62 8.83
CA LEU A 75 6.44 -4.14 9.88
C LEU A 75 6.64 -5.00 11.12
N GLY A 76 6.97 -4.36 12.25
CA GLY A 76 7.08 -5.00 13.56
C GLY A 76 5.95 -4.56 14.48
N GLY A 77 5.16 -5.51 14.98
CA GLY A 77 4.05 -5.28 15.90
C GLY A 77 4.37 -5.61 17.35
N LYS A 78 3.32 -5.70 18.18
CA LYS A 78 3.45 -6.12 19.59
C LYS A 78 3.86 -7.59 19.70
N ALA A 79 4.43 -7.96 20.85
CA ALA A 79 4.79 -9.33 21.21
C ALA A 79 5.68 -10.05 20.17
N GLY A 80 6.50 -9.31 19.43
CA GLY A 80 7.41 -9.87 18.43
C GLY A 80 6.74 -10.30 17.12
N THR A 81 5.47 -9.95 16.90
CA THR A 81 4.80 -10.22 15.62
C THR A 81 5.43 -9.39 14.50
N THR A 82 5.57 -10.00 13.32
CA THR A 82 6.16 -9.33 12.16
C THR A 82 5.39 -9.63 10.87
N LEU A 83 5.49 -8.71 9.93
CA LEU A 83 4.97 -8.86 8.57
C LEU A 83 5.92 -8.19 7.60
N ASP A 84 6.30 -8.90 6.55
CA ASP A 84 6.98 -8.30 5.41
C ASP A 84 5.98 -8.03 4.28
N LEU A 85 6.11 -6.89 3.62
CA LEU A 85 5.48 -6.62 2.32
C LEU A 85 6.57 -6.48 1.26
N LEU A 86 6.30 -6.97 0.06
CA LEU A 86 7.11 -6.67 -1.13
C LEU A 86 6.22 -6.05 -2.19
N ILE A 87 6.44 -4.76 -2.45
CA ILE A 87 5.76 -4.02 -3.51
C ILE A 87 6.66 -4.04 -4.74
N THR A 88 6.15 -4.45 -5.90
CA THR A 88 6.92 -4.59 -7.14
C THR A 88 6.32 -3.73 -8.25
N LEU A 89 7.14 -2.93 -8.93
CA LEU A 89 6.72 -2.24 -10.16
C LEU A 89 6.67 -3.27 -11.30
N ALA A 90 5.47 -3.61 -11.75
CA ALA A 90 5.25 -4.68 -12.70
C ALA A 90 4.31 -4.31 -13.87
N GLY A 91 3.85 -3.06 -13.96
CA GLY A 91 2.92 -2.63 -15.01
C GLY A 91 1.49 -3.18 -14.85
N ASN A 92 1.18 -3.76 -13.69
CA ASN A 92 -0.15 -4.23 -13.33
C ASN A 92 -0.42 -4.08 -11.82
N THR A 93 -1.70 -4.16 -11.46
CA THR A 93 -2.14 -4.20 -10.06
C THR A 93 -2.42 -5.64 -9.64
N VAL A 94 -1.75 -6.10 -8.58
CA VAL A 94 -2.04 -7.38 -7.92
C VAL A 94 -2.03 -7.15 -6.42
N TRP A 95 -3.11 -7.53 -5.75
CA TRP A 95 -3.24 -7.49 -4.30
C TRP A 95 -2.97 -8.88 -3.70
N PRO A 96 -2.56 -8.95 -2.43
CA PRO A 96 -2.40 -10.24 -1.75
C PRO A 96 -3.73 -10.97 -1.67
N ASP A 97 -3.70 -12.29 -1.83
CA ASP A 97 -4.89 -13.12 -1.72
C ASP A 97 -5.19 -13.54 -0.26
N ASP A 98 -6.33 -14.23 -0.06
CA ASP A 98 -6.75 -14.66 1.27
C ASP A 98 -5.81 -15.70 1.91
N ASN A 99 -5.12 -16.50 1.10
CA ASN A 99 -4.16 -17.47 1.60
C ASN A 99 -2.85 -16.79 2.04
N GLU A 100 -2.38 -15.79 1.29
CA GLU A 100 -1.30 -14.91 1.70
C GLU A 100 -1.63 -14.19 3.01
N TYR A 101 -2.82 -13.58 3.13
CA TYR A 101 -3.23 -12.91 4.36
C TYR A 101 -3.24 -13.85 5.57
N ALA A 102 -3.77 -15.07 5.39
CA ALA A 102 -3.92 -16.03 6.48
C ALA A 102 -2.60 -16.69 6.92
N ARG A 103 -1.69 -16.97 5.97
CA ARG A 103 -0.53 -17.86 6.22
C ARG A 103 0.80 -17.34 5.72
N GLY A 104 0.81 -16.36 4.81
CA GLY A 104 2.04 -15.85 4.21
C GLY A 104 2.93 -15.15 5.23
N ALA A 105 4.23 -15.43 5.24
CA ALA A 105 5.20 -14.64 6.02
C ALA A 105 5.46 -13.26 5.39
N ARG A 106 5.27 -13.18 4.06
CA ARG A 106 5.40 -11.98 3.25
C ARG A 106 4.21 -11.88 2.32
N TRP A 107 3.68 -10.66 2.14
CA TRP A 107 2.61 -10.39 1.19
C TRP A 107 3.15 -9.65 -0.03
N TYR A 108 2.71 -10.07 -1.20
CA TYR A 108 3.17 -9.51 -2.47
C TYR A 108 2.13 -8.54 -3.04
N ILE A 109 2.61 -7.40 -3.51
CA ILE A 109 1.78 -6.40 -4.18
C ILE A 109 2.49 -6.02 -5.47
N ASN A 110 1.77 -6.05 -6.59
CA ASN A 110 2.23 -5.41 -7.81
C ASN A 110 1.54 -4.07 -7.96
N VAL A 111 2.32 -3.07 -8.38
CA VAL A 111 1.81 -1.76 -8.78
C VAL A 111 2.23 -1.48 -10.22
N PRO A 112 1.40 -0.74 -10.98
CA PRO A 112 1.72 -0.38 -12.35
C PRO A 112 3.01 0.42 -12.47
N ASP A 113 3.15 1.49 -11.68
CA ASP A 113 4.30 2.38 -11.77
C ASP A 113 4.80 2.93 -10.42
N ALA A 114 5.77 3.86 -10.49
CA ALA A 114 6.35 4.50 -9.32
C ALA A 114 5.39 5.47 -8.61
N THR A 115 4.47 6.10 -9.33
CA THR A 115 3.46 7.00 -8.76
C THR A 115 2.51 6.20 -7.88
N ASP A 116 2.04 5.06 -8.37
CA ASP A 116 1.20 4.13 -7.62
C ASP A 116 1.90 3.62 -6.36
N MET A 117 3.18 3.26 -6.46
CA MET A 117 3.99 2.85 -5.30
C MET A 117 4.02 3.94 -4.22
N MET A 118 4.22 5.20 -4.60
CA MET A 118 4.31 6.33 -3.66
C MET A 118 2.96 6.60 -2.98
N TRP A 119 1.85 6.53 -3.71
CA TRP A 119 0.51 6.68 -3.15
C TRP A 119 0.11 5.52 -2.24
N LEU A 120 0.47 4.29 -2.59
CA LEU A 120 0.27 3.13 -1.74
C LEU A 120 1.05 3.27 -0.43
N LEU A 121 2.33 3.66 -0.49
CA LEU A 121 3.13 3.94 0.71
C LEU A 121 2.50 4.99 1.60
N LYS A 122 2.04 6.10 1.01
CA LYS A 122 1.37 7.17 1.74
C LYS A 122 0.10 6.67 2.43
N SER A 123 -0.64 5.79 1.77
CA SER A 123 -1.89 5.22 2.28
C SER A 123 -1.67 4.22 3.42
N LEU A 124 -0.51 3.56 3.43
CA LEU A 124 -0.05 2.65 4.49
C LEU A 124 0.53 3.40 5.70
N ASP A 125 1.11 4.59 5.52
CA ASP A 125 1.62 5.44 6.62
C ASP A 125 0.51 5.78 7.65
N VAL A 126 -0.74 5.88 7.19
CA VAL A 126 -1.94 6.07 8.04
C VAL A 126 -2.21 4.86 8.96
N VAL A 127 -1.67 3.67 8.65
CA VAL A 127 -1.79 2.48 9.53
C VAL A 127 -0.75 2.52 10.65
N THR A 128 0.41 3.12 10.40
CA THR A 128 1.57 3.07 11.29
C THR A 128 1.62 4.24 12.28
N VAL A 129 0.99 5.36 11.94
CA VAL A 129 0.77 6.47 12.87
C VAL A 129 -0.57 6.23 13.56
N ASN A 130 -0.56 5.68 14.77
CA ASN A 130 -1.74 5.76 15.62
C ASN A 130 -2.10 7.24 15.81
N GLU A 131 -3.36 7.56 15.55
CA GLU A 131 -4.07 8.66 16.22
C GLU A 131 -3.83 8.50 17.72
N GLY A 132 -2.98 9.36 18.26
CA GLY A 132 -2.89 9.64 19.69
C GLY A 132 -3.83 10.77 20.04
#